data_AF-A0A378XZ57-F1
#
_entry.id   AF-A0A378XZ57-F1
#
_cell.length_a   1.000
_cell.length_b   1.000
_cell.length_c   1.000
_cell.angle_alpha   90.00
_cell.angle_beta   90.00
_cell.angle_gamma   90.00
#
_symmetry.space_group_name_H-M   'P 1'
#
loop_
_entity.id
_entity.type
_entity.pdbx_description
1 polymer ?
#
loop_
_entity_poly.entity_id
_entity_poly.type
_entity_poly.pdbx_seq_one_letter_code
_entity_poly.pdbx_strand_id
1 'polypeptide(L)'
;MKKMLKITGCIIFIIAVLIAALLIYLANNPAVPNNYTETVKTGGELEAKYIAMGEHEVSYFESAAMMSFKKYEIFYPADMSEMNRSLPVVVFVNGTGITGSKYQALQKHLASWGFITIATVRRVCMEWVFR
;
A
#
# COMPACT_ATOMS: atom_id res chain seq x y z
N MET A 1 13.62 48.22 6.01
CA MET A 1 14.08 47.23 4.99
C MET A 1 14.45 45.87 5.57
N LYS A 2 15.44 45.74 6.48
CA LYS A 2 15.84 44.43 7.07
C LYS A 2 14.71 43.69 7.80
N LYS A 3 13.80 44.40 8.49
CA LYS A 3 12.64 43.80 9.18
C LYS A 3 11.61 43.23 8.21
N MET A 4 11.27 43.98 7.15
CA MET A 4 10.37 43.49 6.08
C MET A 4 10.97 42.28 5.35
N LEU A 5 12.27 42.31 5.02
CA LEU A 5 12.92 41.18 4.36
C LEU A 5 12.93 39.91 5.22
N LYS A 6 13.11 40.05 6.55
CA LYS A 6 12.98 38.94 7.50
C LYS A 6 11.56 38.37 7.54
N ILE A 7 10.53 39.23 7.57
CA ILE A 7 9.13 38.80 7.59
C ILE A 7 8.77 38.06 6.29
N THR A 8 9.12 38.63 5.13
CA THR A 8 8.89 37.97 3.82
C THR A 8 9.61 36.63 3.74
N GLY A 9 10.86 36.54 4.23
CA GLY A 9 11.61 35.30 4.30
C GLY A 9 10.95 34.24 5.20
N CYS A 10 10.46 34.65 6.37
CA CYS A 10 9.73 33.75 7.27
C CYS A 10 8.44 33.21 6.64
N ILE A 11 7.68 34.06 5.91
CA ILE A 11 6.46 33.63 5.23
C ILE A 11 6.76 32.59 4.15
N ILE A 12 7.77 32.84 3.30
CA ILE A 12 8.18 31.89 2.25
C ILE A 12 8.62 30.56 2.87
N PHE A 13 9.38 30.61 3.97
CA PHE A 13 9.82 29.41 4.68
C PHE A 13 8.64 28.61 5.22
N ILE A 14 7.65 29.26 5.84
CA ILE A 14 6.44 28.60 6.36
C ILE A 14 5.68 27.92 5.20
N ILE A 15 5.51 28.62 4.07
CA ILE A 15 4.84 28.06 2.89
C ILE A 15 5.60 26.83 2.38
N ALA A 16 6.93 26.91 2.27
CA ALA A 16 7.75 25.78 1.81
C ALA A 16 7.62 24.56 2.75
N VAL A 17 7.59 24.78 4.06
CA VAL A 17 7.36 23.72 5.05
C VAL A 17 5.97 23.10 4.90
N LEU A 18 4.93 23.91 4.71
CA LEU A 18 3.57 23.42 4.50
C LEU A 18 3.45 22.59 3.21
N ILE A 19 4.08 23.03 2.12
CA ILE A 19 4.12 22.28 0.87
C ILE A 19 4.85 20.95 1.06
N ALA A 20 6.01 20.94 1.70
CA ALA A 20 6.75 19.71 1.97
C ALA A 20 5.94 18.73 2.83
N ALA A 21 5.26 19.22 3.88
CA ALA A 21 4.38 18.41 4.71
C ALA A 21 3.22 17.80 3.91
N LEU A 22 2.58 18.59 3.03
CA LEU A 22 1.52 18.11 2.14
C LEU A 22 2.03 17.04 1.17
N LEU A 23 3.19 17.24 0.55
CA LEU A 23 3.77 16.27 -0.37
C LEU A 23 4.10 14.95 0.34
N ILE A 24 4.64 15.00 1.56
CA ILE A 24 4.90 13.80 2.38
C ILE A 24 3.60 13.08 2.72
N TYR A 25 2.56 13.83 3.08
CA TYR A 25 1.25 13.26 3.36
C TYR A 25 0.67 12.52 2.14
N LEU A 26 0.67 13.17 0.97
CA LEU A 26 0.20 12.56 -0.28
C LEU A 26 1.03 11.36 -0.69
N ALA A 27 2.36 11.45 -0.57
CA ALA A 27 3.28 10.37 -0.91
C ALA A 27 3.13 9.14 -0.01
N ASN A 28 2.61 9.29 1.21
CA ASN A 28 2.40 8.20 2.16
C ASN A 28 0.98 7.59 2.12
N ASN A 29 0.01 8.28 1.53
CA ASN A 29 -1.37 7.79 1.41
C ASN A 29 -1.43 6.44 0.65
N PRO A 30 -2.12 5.40 1.15
CA PRO A 30 -2.27 4.15 0.41
C PRO A 30 -3.10 4.34 -0.86
N ALA A 31 -2.90 3.45 -1.84
CA ALA A 31 -3.68 3.44 -3.08
C ALA A 31 -5.08 2.86 -2.86
N VAL A 32 -5.23 1.99 -1.86
CA VAL A 32 -6.52 1.48 -1.38
C VAL A 32 -6.69 1.93 0.07
N PRO A 33 -7.75 2.70 0.40
CA PRO A 33 -8.02 3.13 1.77
C PRO A 33 -8.10 1.93 2.73
N ASN A 34 -7.60 2.08 3.95
CA ASN A 34 -7.56 0.98 4.91
C ASN A 34 -8.95 0.47 5.32
N ASN A 35 -9.96 1.35 5.29
CA ASN A 35 -11.35 1.07 5.64
C ASN A 35 -12.25 0.93 4.40
N TYR A 36 -11.69 0.62 3.22
CA TYR A 36 -12.49 0.49 2.00
C TYR A 36 -13.56 -0.61 2.11
N THR A 37 -13.30 -1.66 2.89
CA THR A 37 -14.25 -2.76 3.13
C THR A 37 -15.54 -2.30 3.86
N GLU A 38 -15.46 -1.19 4.59
CA GLU A 38 -16.58 -0.60 5.35
C GLU A 38 -17.25 0.57 4.61
N THR A 39 -16.51 1.25 3.73
CA THR A 39 -16.93 2.52 3.12
C THR A 39 -17.42 2.37 1.68
N VAL A 40 -17.04 1.30 0.99
CA VAL A 40 -17.52 1.00 -0.35
C VAL A 40 -19.00 0.64 -0.30
N LYS A 41 -19.83 1.41 -1.02
CA LYS A 41 -21.25 1.12 -1.17
C LYS A 41 -21.43 -0.09 -2.08
N THR A 42 -22.18 -1.08 -1.61
CA THR A 42 -22.47 -2.32 -2.34
C THR A 42 -23.80 -2.21 -3.07
N GLY A 43 -23.94 -2.95 -4.17
CA GLY A 43 -25.16 -2.99 -4.97
C GLY A 43 -26.22 -3.97 -4.45
N GLY A 44 -25.81 -4.92 -3.60
CA GLY A 44 -26.65 -5.98 -3.07
C GLY A 44 -25.94 -6.79 -1.98
N GLU A 45 -26.62 -7.84 -1.49
CA GLU A 45 -26.13 -8.69 -0.41
C GLU A 45 -24.88 -9.50 -0.79
N LEU A 46 -24.77 -9.93 -2.06
CA LEU A 46 -23.61 -10.68 -2.54
C LEU A 46 -22.35 -9.82 -2.54
N GLU A 47 -22.44 -8.59 -3.03
CA GLU A 47 -21.34 -7.63 -3.00
C GLU A 47 -20.99 -7.26 -1.54
N ALA A 48 -22.00 -7.12 -0.67
CA ALA A 48 -21.79 -6.86 0.76
C ALA A 48 -21.06 -8.01 1.46
N LYS A 49 -21.35 -9.26 1.09
CA LYS A 49 -20.64 -10.42 1.62
C LYS A 49 -19.16 -10.40 1.24
N TYR A 50 -18.85 -10.19 -0.04
CA TYR A 50 -17.48 -10.29 -0.54
C TYR A 50 -16.65 -9.00 -0.40
N ILE A 51 -17.25 -7.88 0.01
CA ILE A 51 -16.47 -6.69 0.41
C ILE A 51 -16.00 -6.76 1.86
N ALA A 52 -16.66 -7.58 2.69
CA ALA A 52 -16.27 -7.82 4.08
C ALA A 52 -15.02 -8.71 4.15
N MET A 53 -14.29 -8.61 5.26
CA MET A 53 -13.17 -9.52 5.54
C MET A 53 -13.66 -10.98 5.59
N GLY A 54 -12.85 -11.89 5.07
CA GLY A 54 -13.11 -13.33 5.12
C GLY A 54 -12.83 -13.92 6.50
N GLU A 55 -12.99 -15.25 6.60
CA GLU A 55 -12.97 -15.97 7.87
C GLU A 55 -11.56 -16.22 8.43
N HIS A 56 -10.51 -16.06 7.61
CA HIS A 56 -9.15 -16.33 8.03
C HIS A 56 -8.49 -15.11 8.68
N GLU A 57 -7.82 -15.33 9.80
CA GLU A 57 -6.85 -14.37 10.32
C GLU A 57 -5.67 -14.22 9.35
N VAL A 58 -5.10 -13.02 9.25
CA VAL A 58 -4.06 -12.71 8.25
C VAL A 58 -2.70 -12.55 8.90
N SER A 59 -1.73 -13.33 8.42
CA SER A 59 -0.30 -13.19 8.73
C SER A 59 0.44 -12.37 7.66
N TYR A 60 1.58 -11.79 8.05
CA TYR A 60 2.44 -10.96 7.21
C TYR A 60 3.89 -11.45 7.26
N PHE A 61 4.54 -11.45 6.09
CA PHE A 61 5.95 -11.73 5.96
C PHE A 61 6.58 -10.77 4.94
N GLU A 62 7.81 -10.33 5.17
CA GLU A 62 8.59 -9.62 4.16
C GLU A 62 10.02 -10.12 4.11
N SER A 63 10.61 -10.06 2.91
CA SER A 63 12.00 -10.45 2.72
C SER A 63 12.66 -9.65 1.61
N ALA A 64 13.97 -9.44 1.78
CA ALA A 64 14.81 -8.86 0.75
C ALA A 64 14.92 -9.82 -0.44
N ALA A 65 15.00 -9.26 -1.63
CA ALA A 65 15.25 -9.99 -2.85
C ALA A 65 16.41 -9.32 -3.61
N MET A 66 17.34 -10.14 -4.10
CA MET A 66 18.45 -9.70 -4.96
C MET A 66 17.97 -9.41 -6.41
N MET A 67 16.74 -8.94 -6.54
CA MET A 67 16.06 -8.61 -7.78
C MET A 67 15.86 -7.10 -7.88
N SER A 68 15.49 -6.62 -9.06
CA SER A 68 15.29 -5.18 -9.31
C SER A 68 14.21 -4.52 -8.43
N PHE A 69 13.34 -5.31 -7.80
CA PHE A 69 12.31 -4.84 -6.86
C PHE A 69 12.76 -4.82 -5.39
N LYS A 70 13.99 -5.20 -5.06
CA LYS A 70 14.66 -5.09 -3.73
C LYS A 70 14.05 -5.88 -2.56
N LYS A 71 12.73 -5.90 -2.39
CA LYS A 71 12.02 -6.68 -1.38
C LYS A 71 10.62 -7.07 -1.87
N TYR A 72 10.06 -8.10 -1.26
CA TYR A 72 8.67 -8.49 -1.45
C TYR A 72 7.98 -8.65 -0.10
N GLU A 73 6.68 -8.42 -0.11
CA GLU A 73 5.76 -8.53 1.02
C GLU A 73 4.77 -9.66 0.71
N ILE A 74 4.38 -10.44 1.71
CA ILE A 74 3.44 -11.55 1.60
C ILE A 74 2.39 -11.39 2.68
N PHE A 75 1.11 -11.50 2.29
CA PHE A 75 0.00 -11.72 3.22
C PHE A 75 -0.65 -13.07 2.94
N TYR A 76 -0.96 -13.83 3.98
CA TYR A 76 -1.47 -15.20 3.87
C TYR A 76 -2.35 -15.56 5.08
N PRO A 77 -3.25 -16.56 4.96
CA PRO A 77 -4.02 -17.07 6.10
C PRO A 77 -3.10 -17.59 7.20
N ALA A 78 -3.31 -17.16 8.45
CA ALA A 78 -2.49 -17.56 9.59
C ALA A 78 -2.59 -19.07 9.87
N ASP A 79 -3.74 -19.65 9.59
CA ASP A 79 -4.07 -21.08 9.69
C ASP A 79 -3.62 -21.91 8.47
N MET A 80 -2.85 -21.33 7.54
CA MET A 80 -2.41 -22.02 6.31
C MET A 80 -1.71 -23.36 6.57
N SER A 81 -0.97 -23.51 7.68
CA SER A 81 -0.30 -24.78 8.05
C SER A 81 -1.28 -25.90 8.42
N GLU A 82 -2.50 -25.55 8.83
CA GLU A 82 -3.55 -26.51 9.21
C GLU A 82 -4.40 -26.92 7.99
N MET A 83 -4.28 -26.20 6.88
CA MET A 83 -5.05 -26.47 5.67
C MET A 83 -4.45 -27.65 4.89
N ASN A 84 -5.25 -28.69 4.67
CA ASN A 84 -4.86 -29.83 3.84
C ASN A 84 -5.13 -29.59 2.34
N ARG A 85 -4.80 -28.39 1.84
CA ARG A 85 -4.99 -28.00 0.43
C ARG A 85 -4.02 -26.90 0.01
N SER A 86 -3.73 -26.82 -1.29
CA SER A 86 -3.03 -25.68 -1.86
C SER A 86 -3.93 -24.45 -1.93
N LEU A 87 -3.36 -23.28 -1.67
CA LEU A 87 -4.06 -22.00 -1.78
C LEU A 87 -3.71 -21.28 -3.08
N PRO A 88 -4.68 -20.58 -3.69
CA PRO A 88 -4.41 -19.72 -4.84
C PRO A 88 -3.47 -18.57 -4.46
N VAL A 89 -2.59 -18.21 -5.39
CA VAL A 89 -1.62 -17.12 -5.21
C VAL A 89 -1.98 -15.94 -6.11
N VAL A 90 -2.00 -14.74 -5.54
CA VAL A 90 -2.18 -13.47 -6.26
C VAL A 90 -0.89 -12.66 -6.19
N VAL A 91 -0.30 -12.34 -7.34
CA VAL A 91 0.95 -11.59 -7.41
C VAL A 91 0.68 -10.14 -7.83
N PHE A 92 0.97 -9.20 -6.93
CA PHE A 92 0.91 -7.76 -7.17
C PHE A 92 2.24 -7.28 -7.78
N VAL A 93 2.22 -7.06 -9.08
CA VAL A 93 3.35 -6.55 -9.86
C VAL A 93 3.15 -5.07 -10.17
N ASN A 94 4.17 -4.26 -9.91
CA ASN A 94 4.13 -2.84 -10.20
C ASN A 94 4.37 -2.56 -11.69
N GLY A 95 3.37 -2.01 -12.38
CA GLY A 95 3.48 -1.52 -13.77
C GLY A 95 3.47 0.00 -13.95
N THR A 96 2.98 0.77 -12.96
CA THR A 96 2.71 2.22 -13.06
C THR A 96 3.50 3.09 -12.08
N GLY A 97 4.49 2.50 -11.40
CA GLY A 97 5.29 3.18 -10.38
C GLY A 97 4.71 3.08 -8.96
N ILE A 98 3.47 2.61 -8.79
CA ILE A 98 2.85 2.42 -7.47
C ILE A 98 3.31 1.09 -6.84
N THR A 99 3.93 1.18 -5.66
CA THR A 99 4.49 0.03 -4.95
C THR A 99 3.39 -0.91 -4.44
N GLY A 100 3.65 -2.22 -4.41
CA GLY A 100 2.68 -3.17 -3.87
C GLY A 100 2.28 -2.87 -2.42
N SER A 101 3.19 -2.30 -1.62
CA SER A 101 2.92 -1.85 -0.25
C SER A 101 1.84 -0.76 -0.12
N LYS A 102 1.41 -0.13 -1.22
CA LYS A 102 0.28 0.81 -1.24
C LYS A 102 -1.09 0.12 -1.26
N TYR A 103 -1.13 -1.20 -1.44
CA TYR A 103 -2.35 -2.01 -1.56
C TYR A 103 -2.53 -2.97 -0.38
N GLN A 104 -1.93 -2.70 0.78
CA GLN A 104 -1.95 -3.65 1.91
C GLN A 104 -3.37 -3.99 2.37
N ALA A 105 -4.31 -3.03 2.36
CA ALA A 105 -5.70 -3.30 2.72
C ALA A 105 -6.35 -4.33 1.79
N LEU A 106 -6.11 -4.23 0.48
CA LEU A 106 -6.60 -5.19 -0.50
C LEU A 106 -5.91 -6.56 -0.37
N GLN A 107 -4.60 -6.56 -0.13
CA GLN A 107 -3.85 -7.80 0.10
C GLN A 107 -4.33 -8.56 1.33
N LYS A 108 -4.54 -7.86 2.45
CA LYS A 108 -5.12 -8.43 3.67
C LYS A 108 -6.52 -8.97 3.44
N HIS A 109 -7.35 -8.22 2.71
CA HIS A 109 -8.70 -8.67 2.38
C HIS A 109 -8.67 -9.99 1.58
N LEU A 110 -7.89 -10.07 0.50
CA LEU A 110 -7.73 -11.33 -0.24
C LEU A 110 -7.18 -12.45 0.65
N ALA A 111 -6.19 -12.16 1.49
CA ALA A 111 -5.65 -13.16 2.40
C ALA A 111 -6.70 -13.70 3.39
N SER A 112 -7.58 -12.84 3.92
CA SER A 112 -8.66 -13.27 4.80
C SER A 112 -9.68 -14.20 4.12
N TRP A 113 -9.75 -14.18 2.79
CA TRP A 113 -10.59 -15.08 1.98
C TRP A 113 -9.86 -16.35 1.53
N GLY A 114 -8.63 -16.60 1.99
CA GLY A 114 -7.89 -17.82 1.68
C GLY A 114 -6.96 -17.72 0.48
N PHE A 115 -6.52 -16.51 0.12
CA PHE A 115 -5.48 -16.32 -0.91
C PHE A 115 -4.11 -16.07 -0.28
N ILE A 116 -3.05 -16.46 -0.97
CA ILE A 116 -1.69 -15.97 -0.65
C ILE A 116 -1.44 -14.79 -1.57
N THR A 117 -1.17 -13.61 -1.02
CA THR A 117 -0.80 -12.44 -1.82
C THR A 117 0.69 -12.19 -1.72
N ILE A 118 1.33 -11.87 -2.85
CA ILE A 118 2.74 -11.52 -2.92
C ILE A 118 2.86 -10.17 -3.63
N ALA A 119 3.46 -9.20 -2.98
CA ALA A 119 3.63 -7.85 -3.50
C ALA A 119 5.11 -7.49 -3.66
N THR A 120 5.49 -7.07 -4.86
CA THR A 120 6.82 -6.52 -5.09
C THR A 120 6.91 -5.07 -4.62
N VAL A 121 7.96 -4.73 -3.86
CA VAL A 121 8.13 -3.39 -3.30
C VAL A 121 9.29 -2.67 -3.94
N ARG A 122 9.08 -2.25 -5.19
CA ARG A 122 9.98 -1.32 -5.85
C ARG A 122 9.67 0.10 -5.40
N ARG A 123 10.47 0.70 -4.51
CA ARG A 123 10.56 2.17 -4.46
C ARG A 123 11.15 2.62 -5.79
N VAL A 124 10.48 3.52 -6.52
CA VAL A 124 11.00 4.06 -7.78
C VAL A 124 12.40 4.62 -7.50
N CYS A 125 13.42 3.88 -7.91
CA CYS A 125 14.73 4.44 -8.14
C CYS A 125 14.58 5.21 -9.45
N MET A 126 15.08 6.43 -9.47
CA MET A 126 15.10 7.37 -10.59
C MET A 126 16.01 6.87 -11.73
N GLU A 127 15.99 5.56 -12.02
CA GLU A 127 16.95 4.82 -12.83
C GLU A 127 16.41 4.55 -14.24
N TRP A 128 15.09 4.64 -14.44
CA TRP A 128 14.43 4.52 -15.74
C TRP A 128 14.11 5.86 -16.42
N VAL A 129 14.22 6.99 -15.70
CA VAL A 129 14.02 8.33 -16.30
C VAL A 129 15.28 8.82 -17.01
N PHE A 130 16.42 8.12 -16.87
CA PHE A 130 17.72 8.49 -17.46
C PHE A 130 18.32 7.40 -18.37
N ARG A 131 17.51 6.53 -18.97
CA ARG A 131 17.96 5.64 -20.05
C ARG A 131 17.22 5.90 -21.34
#